data_AF-A0A9W7UMU0-F1
#
_entry.id   AF-A0A9W7UMU0-F1
#
_cell.length_a   1.000
_cell.length_b   1.000
_cell.length_c   1.000
_cell.angle_alpha   90.00
_cell.angle_beta   90.00
_cell.angle_gamma   90.00
#
_symmetry.space_group_name_H-M   'P 1'
#
loop_
_entity.id
_entity.type
_entity.pdbx_description
1 polymer ?
#
loop_
_entity_poly.entity_id
_entity_poly.type
_entity_poly.pdbx_seq_one_letter_code
_entity_poly.pdbx_strand_id
1 'polypeptide(L)'
;MKKRWVSWWIGNMFWIIIFGIWTAIIWLRDVDGAGVTQTSEIKSISLIVLLIAFIIPVFIQVVWLIINLRMNRKNNYTIQFFQLTDKSLHKKERNQI
;
A
#
# COMPACT_ATOMS: atom_id res chain seq x y z
N MET A 1 1.95 -4.60 16.31
CA MET A 1 1.54 -3.59 15.29
C MET A 1 0.29 -4.09 14.56
N LYS A 2 -0.74 -3.26 14.33
CA LYS A 2 -1.94 -3.69 13.57
C LYS A 2 -1.48 -4.32 12.25
N LYS A 3 -1.93 -5.53 11.90
CA LYS A 3 -1.47 -6.29 10.69
C LYS A 3 -1.46 -5.44 9.41
N ARG A 4 -2.39 -4.48 9.31
CA ARG A 4 -2.51 -3.50 8.22
C ARG A 4 -1.32 -2.55 8.09
N TRP A 5 -0.74 -2.13 9.21
CA TRP A 5 0.47 -1.31 9.24
C TRP A 5 1.71 -2.11 8.83
N VAL A 6 1.78 -3.40 9.15
CA VAL A 6 2.87 -4.28 8.72
C VAL A 6 2.82 -4.49 7.20
N SER A 7 1.63 -4.73 6.64
CA SER A 7 1.43 -4.84 5.18
C SER A 7 1.83 -3.57 4.43
N TRP A 8 1.61 -2.39 5.02
CA TRP A 8 2.05 -1.12 4.46
C TRP A 8 3.57 -1.02 4.35
N TRP A 9 4.30 -1.39 5.41
CA TRP A 9 5.75 -1.37 5.41
C TRP A 9 6.36 -2.38 4.44
N ILE A 10 5.80 -3.59 4.34
CA ILE A 10 6.26 -4.62 3.40
C ILE A 10 6.12 -4.15 1.95
N GLY A 11 4.97 -3.55 1.59
CA GLY A 11 4.76 -3.01 0.24
C GLY A 11 5.78 -1.90 -0.11
N ASN A 12 6.06 -1.00 0.82
CA ASN A 12 7.07 0.04 0.60
C ASN A 12 8.48 -0.54 0.42
N MET A 13 8.87 -1.51 1.26
CA MET A 13 10.17 -2.17 1.11
C MET A 13 10.30 -2.87 -0.25
N PHE A 14 9.25 -3.57 -0.68
CA PHE A 14 9.22 -4.24 -1.99
C PHE A 14 9.49 -3.26 -3.13
N TRP A 15 8.79 -2.12 -3.17
CA TRP A 15 9.01 -1.12 -4.21
C TRP A 15 10.39 -0.47 -4.15
N ILE A 16 10.91 -0.16 -2.95
CA ILE A 16 12.26 0.41 -2.79
C ILE A 16 13.33 -0.53 -3.33
N ILE A 17 13.22 -1.83 -3.01
CA ILE A 17 14.18 -2.85 -3.47
C ILE A 17 14.15 -2.94 -5.00
N ILE A 18 12.95 -3.06 -5.59
CA ILE A 18 12.81 -3.18 -7.05
C ILE A 18 13.31 -1.91 -7.74
N PHE A 19 13.01 -0.73 -7.21
CA PHE A 19 13.53 0.53 -7.74
C PHE A 19 15.06 0.54 -7.74
N GLY A 20 15.70 0.17 -6.61
CA GLY A 20 17.15 0.11 -6.49
C GLY A 20 17.79 -0.86 -7.49
N ILE A 21 17.18 -2.04 -7.70
CA ILE A 21 17.65 -3.01 -8.71
C ILE A 21 17.59 -2.41 -10.11
N TRP A 22 16.48 -1.78 -10.50
CA TRP A 22 16.35 -1.15 -11.81
C TRP A 22 17.31 0.02 -12.01
N THR A 23 17.52 0.85 -10.99
CA THR A 23 18.52 1.90 -11.01
C THR A 23 19.91 1.33 -11.24
N ALA A 24 20.28 0.26 -10.55
CA ALA A 24 21.58 -0.40 -10.74
C ALA A 24 21.75 -0.94 -12.16
N ILE A 25 20.72 -1.57 -12.73
CA ILE A 25 20.73 -2.08 -14.11
C ILE A 25 20.96 -0.94 -15.12
N ILE A 26 20.24 0.19 -14.96
CA ILE A 26 20.41 1.35 -15.84
C ILE A 26 21.79 1.98 -15.67
N TRP A 27 22.31 2.00 -14.44
CA TRP A 27 23.61 2.61 -14.17
C TRP A 27 24.78 1.80 -14.73
N LEU A 28 24.72 0.48 -14.58
CA LEU A 28 25.81 -0.44 -14.92
C LEU A 28 25.87 -0.86 -16.38
N ARG A 29 24.82 -0.62 -17.17
CA ARG A 29 24.82 -0.95 -18.60
C ARG A 29 25.49 0.14 -19.45
N ASP A 30 26.16 -0.28 -20.52
CA ASP A 30 26.84 0.62 -21.46
C ASP A 30 26.00 0.92 -22.71
N VAL A 31 25.10 0.01 -23.08
CA VAL A 31 24.18 0.15 -24.21
C VAL A 31 22.74 0.02 -23.73
N ASP A 32 21.84 0.77 -24.35
CA ASP A 32 20.41 0.67 -24.09
C ASP A 32 19.74 -0.44 -24.93
N GLY A 33 18.41 -0.60 -24.75
CA GLY A 33 17.63 -1.59 -25.48
C GLY A 33 17.47 -1.32 -26.98
N ALA A 34 17.90 -0.14 -27.46
CA ALA A 34 17.94 0.21 -28.88
C ALA A 34 19.35 0.05 -29.47
N GLY A 35 20.33 -0.43 -28.68
CA GLY A 35 21.72 -0.57 -29.10
C GLY A 35 22.49 0.76 -29.11
N VAL A 36 21.97 1.81 -28.48
CA VAL A 36 22.61 3.12 -28.38
C VAL A 36 23.47 3.16 -27.11
N THR A 37 24.72 3.60 -27.26
CA THR A 37 25.63 3.80 -26.13
C THR A 37 25.07 4.86 -25.18
N GLN A 38 24.96 4.51 -23.90
CA GLN A 38 24.42 5.40 -22.90
C GLN A 38 25.48 6.39 -22.40
N THR A 39 25.36 7.66 -22.78
CA THR A 39 26.09 8.77 -22.15
C THR A 39 25.51 9.08 -20.76
N SER A 40 26.28 9.79 -19.92
CA SER A 40 25.82 10.21 -18.60
C SER A 40 24.49 10.99 -18.63
N GLU A 41 24.26 11.77 -19.67
CA GLU A 41 23.03 12.54 -19.88
C GLU A 41 21.83 11.62 -20.21
N ILE A 42 22.01 10.61 -21.06
CA ILE A 42 20.94 9.67 -21.42
C ILE A 42 20.61 8.74 -20.23
N LYS A 43 21.62 8.39 -19.41
CA LYS A 43 21.40 7.62 -18.17
C LYS A 43 20.53 8.38 -17.18
N SER A 44 20.78 9.66 -16.96
CA SER A 44 19.99 10.46 -16.02
C SER A 44 18.53 10.63 -16.49
N ILE A 45 18.30 10.83 -17.78
CA ILE A 45 16.95 10.85 -18.38
C ILE A 45 16.24 9.51 -18.13
N SER A 46 16.93 8.38 -18.37
CA SER A 46 16.37 7.04 -18.14
C SER A 46 15.98 6.83 -16.67
N LEU A 47 16.77 7.34 -15.72
CA LEU A 47 16.47 7.29 -14.29
C LEU A 47 15.26 8.16 -13.90
N ILE A 48 15.10 9.33 -14.51
CA ILE A 48 13.91 10.19 -14.31
C ILE A 48 12.66 9.48 -14.82
N VAL A 49 12.73 8.85 -16.00
CA VAL A 49 11.62 8.07 -16.55
C VAL A 49 11.26 6.90 -15.62
N LEU A 50 12.26 6.19 -15.10
CA LEU A 50 12.06 5.12 -14.11
C LEU A 50 11.38 5.66 -12.83
N LEU A 51 11.80 6.83 -12.35
CA LEU A 51 11.22 7.47 -11.17
C LEU A 51 9.74 7.80 -11.38
N ILE A 52 9.40 8.39 -12.54
CA ILE A 52 8.01 8.73 -12.88
C ILE A 52 7.15 7.47 -12.98
N ALA A 53 7.66 6.41 -13.60
CA ALA A 53 6.95 5.14 -13.70
C ALA A 53 6.62 4.55 -12.30
N PHE A 54 7.51 4.72 -11.33
CA PHE A 54 7.32 4.26 -9.95
C PHE A 54 6.31 5.08 -9.13
N ILE A 55 5.90 6.26 -9.60
CA ILE A 55 4.84 7.04 -8.93
C ILE A 55 3.49 6.31 -9.02
N ILE A 56 3.23 5.62 -10.13
CA ILE A 56 1.97 4.91 -10.39
C ILE A 56 1.67 3.86 -9.30
N PRO A 57 2.55 2.87 -9.04
CA PRO A 57 2.28 1.87 -8.01
C PRO A 57 2.20 2.47 -6.60
N VAL A 58 3.02 3.48 -6.29
CA VAL A 58 2.96 4.20 -5.00
C VAL A 58 1.59 4.87 -4.83
N PHE A 59 1.08 5.52 -5.88
CA PHE A 59 -0.24 6.15 -5.87
C PHE A 59 -1.36 5.14 -5.62
N ILE A 60 -1.34 4.01 -6.34
CA ILE A 60 -2.31 2.92 -6.16
C ILE A 60 -2.26 2.40 -4.71
N GLN A 61 -1.06 2.23 -4.15
CA GLN A 61 -0.86 1.75 -2.79
C GLN A 61 -1.42 2.74 -1.74
N VAL A 62 -1.22 4.05 -1.92
CA VAL A 62 -1.78 5.09 -1.05
C VAL A 62 -3.31 5.07 -1.09
N VAL A 63 -3.92 5.02 -2.28
CA VAL A 63 -5.38 4.96 -2.44
C VAL A 63 -5.94 3.71 -1.74
N TRP A 64 -5.29 2.56 -1.91
CA TRP A 64 -5.67 1.32 -1.23
C TRP A 64 -5.63 1.44 0.30
N LEU A 65 -4.57 2.06 0.84
CA LEU A 65 -4.45 2.28 2.28
C LEU A 65 -5.61 3.13 2.81
N ILE A 66 -5.94 4.23 2.13
CA ILE A 66 -7.04 5.13 2.52
C ILE A 66 -8.35 4.36 2.58
N ILE A 67 -8.69 3.59 1.54
CA ILE A 67 -9.93 2.78 1.49
C ILE A 67 -9.96 1.80 2.65
N ASN A 68 -8.88 1.05 2.87
CA ASN A 68 -8.80 0.05 3.92
C ASN A 68 -8.92 0.66 5.33
N LEU A 69 -8.32 1.84 5.56
CA LEU A 69 -8.42 2.56 6.83
C LEU A 69 -9.85 3.08 7.08
N ARG A 70 -10.56 3.54 6.04
CA ARG A 70 -11.95 4.01 6.16
C ARG A 70 -12.93 2.87 6.45
N MET A 71 -12.77 1.71 5.79
CA MET A 71 -13.67 0.57 5.93
C MET A 71 -13.67 -0.02 7.35
N ASN A 72 -12.56 0.08 8.09
CA ASN A 72 -12.44 -0.49 9.44
C ASN A 72 -13.32 0.19 10.49
N ARG A 73 -13.75 1.44 10.26
CA ARG A 73 -14.57 2.17 11.23
C ARG A 73 -16.02 1.73 11.22
N LYS A 74 -16.57 1.34 10.07
CA LYS A 74 -17.99 0.93 9.97
C LYS A 74 -18.28 -0.37 10.72
N ASN A 75 -17.37 -1.35 10.70
CA ASN A 75 -17.63 -2.67 11.28
C ASN A 75 -17.79 -2.64 12.81
N ASN A 76 -17.12 -1.71 13.49
CA ASN A 76 -17.18 -1.63 14.95
C ASN A 76 -18.54 -1.13 15.48
N TYR A 77 -19.22 -0.25 14.74
CA TYR A 77 -20.54 0.25 15.16
C TYR A 77 -21.63 -0.81 15.02
N THR A 78 -21.60 -1.59 13.93
CA THR A 78 -22.57 -2.67 13.70
C THR A 78 -22.44 -3.77 14.75
N ILE A 79 -21.21 -4.16 15.11
CA ILE A 79 -20.96 -5.18 16.14
C ILE A 79 -21.36 -4.67 17.53
N GLN A 80 -21.04 -3.40 17.87
CA GLN A 80 -21.47 -2.82 19.14
C GLN A 80 -22.99 -2.73 19.27
N PHE A 81 -23.69 -2.32 18.21
CA PHE A 81 -25.15 -2.24 18.21
C PHE A 81 -25.76 -3.62 18.49
N PHE A 82 -25.32 -4.66 17.78
CA PHE A 82 -25.83 -6.01 17.96
C PHE A 82 -25.58 -6.55 19.38
N GLN A 83 -24.40 -6.29 19.97
CA GLN A 83 -24.11 -6.66 21.36
C GLN A 83 -24.96 -5.90 22.38
N LEU A 84 -25.27 -4.63 22.13
CA LEU A 84 -26.14 -3.84 23.01
C LEU A 84 -27.60 -4.30 22.91
N THR A 85 -28.06 -4.67 21.72
CA THR A 85 -29.39 -5.23 21.50
C THR A 85 -29.55 -6.60 22.17
N ASP A 86 -28.57 -7.49 22.07
CA ASP A 86 -28.59 -8.79 22.74
C ASP A 86 -28.65 -8.66 24.27
N LYS A 87 -27.80 -7.79 24.85
CA LYS A 87 -27.80 -7.52 26.30
C LYS A 87 -29.12 -6.93 26.79
N SER A 88 -29.81 -6.11 25.99
CA SER A 88 -31.09 -5.53 26.40
C SER A 88 -32.23 -6.54 26.37
N LEU A 89 -32.20 -7.50 25.42
CA LEU A 89 -33.16 -8.61 25.36
C LEU A 89 -33.04 -9.53 26.58
N HIS A 90 -31.83 -9.99 26.90
CA HIS A 90 -31.62 -10.85 28.07
C HIS A 90 -31.97 -10.16 29.40
N LYS A 91 -31.77 -8.84 29.50
CA LYS A 91 -32.19 -8.08 30.68
C LYS A 91 -33.71 -8.01 30.80
N LYS A 92 -34.45 -7.96 29.68
CA LYS A 92 -35.91 -7.93 29.68
C LYS A 92 -36.51 -9.25 30.14
N GLU A 93 -35.96 -10.39 29.69
CA GLU A 93 -36.42 -11.73 30.12
C GLU A 93 -36.28 -11.93 31.63
N ARG A 94 -35.13 -11.55 32.22
CA ARG A 94 -34.91 -11.71 33.67
C ARG A 94 -35.81 -10.86 34.56
N ASN A 95 -36.43 -9.81 34.04
CA ASN A 95 -37.34 -8.94 34.79
C ASN A 95 -38.81 -9.36 34.67
N GLN A 96 -39.11 -10.37 33.85
CA GLN A 96 -40.47 -10.92 33.68
C GLN A 96 -40.70 -12.23 34.44
N ILE A 97 -39.67 -12.74 35.13
CA ILE A 97 -39.70 -13.90 36.04
C ILE A 97 -39.60 -13.34 37.47
#